data_AF-A0AAE3J7N7-F1
#
_entry.id   AF-A0AAE3J7N7-F1
#
_cell.length_a   1.000
_cell.length_b   1.000
_cell.length_c   1.000
_cell.angle_alpha   90.00
_cell.angle_beta   90.00
_cell.angle_gamma   90.00
#
_symmetry.space_group_name_H-M   'P 1'
#
loop_
_entity.id
_entity.type
_entity.pdbx_description
1 polymer ?
#
loop_
_entity_poly.entity_id
_entity_poly.type
_entity_poly.pdbx_seq_one_letter_code
_entity_poly.pdbx_strand_id
1 'polypeptide(L)'
;MENSVRPGCYLYQTAESKKMLQLQSELPVKLKIIKDDEGNRQVKELTSSEEIEQAVELFVQIRVGEETDIYVTDKYHSISLFFDDGEKVVFSLNGDSLEYRKNGKTELYQLENIEQFWKEVMI
;
A
#
# COMPACT_ATOMS: atom_id res chain seq x y z
N MET A 1 14.26 17.17 -7.11
CA MET A 1 14.62 16.31 -5.97
C MET A 1 14.38 14.88 -6.40
N GLU A 2 15.37 14.00 -6.31
CA GLU A 2 15.13 12.57 -6.55
C GLU A 2 14.25 12.03 -5.41
N ASN A 3 13.02 11.62 -5.74
CA ASN A 3 12.17 10.88 -4.82
C ASN A 3 12.78 9.48 -4.65
N SER A 4 13.57 9.30 -3.59
CA SER A 4 13.96 7.98 -3.09
C SER A 4 13.02 7.63 -1.94
N VAL A 5 12.64 6.36 -1.83
CA VAL A 5 11.98 5.87 -0.62
C VAL A 5 12.95 6.06 0.54
N ARG A 6 12.45 6.51 1.69
CA ARG A 6 13.26 6.76 2.89
C ARG A 6 12.69 5.96 4.05
N PRO A 7 13.48 5.12 4.72
CA PRO A 7 13.06 4.50 5.97
C PRO A 7 12.54 5.54 6.97
N GLY A 8 11.51 5.16 7.72
CA GLY A 8 10.80 6.00 8.68
C GLY A 8 9.69 6.88 8.09
N CYS A 9 9.57 7.04 6.77
CA CYS A 9 8.43 7.74 6.18
C CYS A 9 7.15 6.89 6.20
N TYR A 10 5.99 7.52 6.01
CA TYR A 10 4.74 6.79 5.84
C TYR A 10 4.60 6.28 4.41
N LEU A 11 3.96 5.12 4.24
CA LEU A 11 3.79 4.49 2.92
C LEU A 11 3.15 5.44 1.90
N TYR A 12 2.11 6.19 2.30
CA TYR A 12 1.42 7.13 1.42
C TYR A 12 2.32 8.25 0.88
N GLN A 13 3.41 8.58 1.58
CA GLN A 13 4.37 9.61 1.16
C GLN A 13 5.31 9.13 0.05
N THR A 14 5.37 7.81 -0.20
CA THR A 14 6.19 7.24 -1.27
C THR A 14 5.55 7.39 -2.65
N ALA A 15 4.24 7.68 -2.70
CA ALA A 15 3.52 7.94 -3.94
C ALA A 15 3.66 9.42 -4.35
N GLU A 16 3.90 9.66 -5.64
CA GLU A 16 3.92 11.01 -6.22
C GLU A 16 2.51 11.55 -6.47
N SER A 17 1.65 11.49 -5.45
CA SER A 17 0.24 11.91 -5.52
C SER A 17 -0.09 12.91 -4.42
N LYS A 18 -0.70 14.03 -4.81
CA LYS A 18 -1.18 15.04 -3.85
C LYS A 18 -2.32 14.50 -2.99
N LYS A 19 -3.20 13.68 -3.58
CA LYS A 19 -4.33 13.08 -2.87
C LYS A 19 -3.87 12.15 -1.75
N MET A 20 -2.76 11.44 -1.96
CA MET A 20 -2.17 10.59 -0.93
C MET A 20 -1.73 11.39 0.31
N LEU A 21 -1.24 12.62 0.11
CA LEU A 21 -0.88 13.54 1.21
C LEU A 21 -2.12 14.12 1.92
N GLN A 22 -3.30 13.96 1.34
CA GLN A 22 -4.58 14.51 1.81
C GLN A 22 -5.59 13.42 2.20
N LEU A 23 -5.16 12.16 2.32
CA LEU A 23 -6.03 10.99 2.52
C LEU A 23 -7.01 11.11 3.71
N GLN A 24 -6.62 11.81 4.77
CA GLN A 24 -7.49 11.99 5.95
C GLN A 24 -8.60 13.04 5.74
N SER A 25 -8.48 13.90 4.72
CA SER A 25 -9.48 14.91 4.35
C SER A 25 -10.19 14.62 3.03
N GLU A 26 -9.55 13.85 2.16
CA GLU A 26 -10.06 13.45 0.85
C GLU A 26 -9.85 11.94 0.68
N LEU A 27 -10.90 11.19 1.03
CA LEU A 27 -10.88 9.74 0.95
C LEU A 27 -11.01 9.26 -0.49
N PRO A 28 -10.40 8.11 -0.84
CA PRO A 28 -10.70 7.43 -2.09
C PRO A 28 -12.16 6.99 -2.13
N VAL A 29 -12.71 6.82 -3.33
CA VAL A 29 -14.06 6.25 -3.54
C VAL A 29 -14.06 4.72 -3.55
N LYS A 30 -12.88 4.10 -3.67
CA LYS A 30 -12.70 2.65 -3.60
C LYS A 30 -11.30 2.30 -3.16
N LEU A 31 -11.18 1.26 -2.33
CA LEU A 31 -9.94 0.51 -2.15
C LEU A 31 -10.07 -0.86 -2.79
N LYS A 32 -9.03 -1.29 -3.50
CA LYS A 32 -8.88 -2.68 -3.94
C LYS A 32 -7.64 -3.27 -3.30
N ILE A 33 -7.85 -4.30 -2.51
CA ILE A 33 -6.81 -5.05 -1.83
C ILE A 33 -6.70 -6.41 -2.50
N ILE A 34 -5.47 -6.80 -2.83
CA ILE A 34 -5.15 -8.14 -3.33
C ILE A 34 -4.11 -8.74 -2.40
N LYS A 35 -4.40 -9.92 -1.86
CA LYS A 35 -3.43 -10.75 -1.15
C LYS A 35 -3.33 -12.07 -1.89
N ASP A 36 -2.19 -12.29 -2.54
CA ASP A 36 -1.87 -13.51 -3.26
C ASP A 36 -0.71 -14.20 -2.52
N ASP A 37 -1.02 -15.30 -1.85
CA ASP A 37 -0.07 -16.15 -1.14
C ASP A 37 -0.02 -17.50 -1.87
N GLU A 38 1.12 -17.83 -2.46
CA GLU A 38 1.38 -19.11 -3.13
C GLU A 38 0.37 -19.44 -4.25
N GLY A 39 -0.13 -18.40 -4.94
CA GLY A 39 -1.15 -18.52 -5.99
C GLY A 39 -2.59 -18.56 -5.46
N ASN A 40 -2.80 -18.55 -4.14
CA ASN A 40 -4.10 -18.40 -3.53
C ASN A 40 -4.48 -16.92 -3.45
N ARG A 41 -5.04 -16.41 -4.55
CA ARG A 41 -5.39 -15.01 -4.69
C ARG A 41 -6.73 -14.65 -4.05
N GLN A 42 -6.69 -13.80 -3.04
CA GLN A 42 -7.84 -13.13 -2.44
C GLN A 42 -7.94 -11.69 -2.93
N VAL A 43 -9.17 -11.24 -3.20
CA VAL A 43 -9.46 -9.87 -3.65
C VAL A 43 -10.58 -9.31 -2.80
N LYS A 44 -10.36 -8.15 -2.18
CA LYS A 44 -11.38 -7.40 -1.45
C LYS A 44 -11.49 -6.00 -2.03
N GLU A 45 -12.72 -5.59 -2.32
CA GLU A 45 -13.03 -4.25 -2.80
C GLU A 45 -13.92 -3.55 -1.76
N LEU A 46 -13.43 -2.44 -1.21
CA LEU A 46 -14.15 -1.60 -0.26
C LEU A 46 -14.76 -0.44 -1.02
N THR A 47 -16.07 -0.24 -0.88
CA THR A 47 -16.82 0.82 -1.58
C THR A 47 -17.76 1.60 -0.66
N SER A 48 -17.99 1.11 0.56
CA SER A 48 -18.73 1.87 1.56
C SER A 48 -17.81 2.89 2.23
N SER A 49 -18.34 4.07 2.56
CA SER A 49 -17.58 5.12 3.23
C SER A 49 -16.99 4.66 4.56
N GLU A 50 -17.76 3.91 5.35
CA GLU A 50 -17.33 3.39 6.66
C GLU A 50 -16.14 2.42 6.54
N GLU A 51 -16.20 1.45 5.63
CA GLU A 51 -15.07 0.52 5.41
C GLU A 51 -13.84 1.25 4.87
N ILE A 52 -14.04 2.23 3.99
CA ILE A 52 -12.96 3.04 3.43
C ILE A 52 -12.29 3.88 4.53
N GLU A 53 -13.07 4.55 5.38
CA GLU A 53 -12.56 5.34 6.51
C GLU A 53 -11.68 4.49 7.42
N GLN A 54 -12.19 3.34 7.87
CA GLN A 54 -11.46 2.41 8.74
C GLN A 54 -10.18 1.88 8.08
N ALA A 55 -10.26 1.49 6.81
CA ALA A 55 -9.09 1.01 6.08
C ALA A 55 -8.05 2.12 5.88
N VAL A 56 -8.47 3.35 5.60
CA VAL A 56 -7.56 4.50 5.46
C VAL A 56 -6.91 4.85 6.80
N GLU A 57 -7.63 4.82 7.92
CA GLU A 57 -7.07 5.04 9.26
C GLU A 57 -5.93 4.07 9.60
N LEU A 58 -6.06 2.81 9.19
CA LEU A 58 -5.00 1.81 9.33
C LEU A 58 -3.88 2.05 8.31
N PHE A 59 -4.23 2.35 7.06
CA PHE A 59 -3.27 2.54 5.97
C PHE A 59 -2.30 3.69 6.25
N VAL A 60 -2.78 4.82 6.78
CA VAL A 60 -1.94 6.00 7.09
C VAL A 60 -0.97 5.77 8.25
N GLN A 61 -1.10 4.65 8.98
CA GLN A 61 -0.17 4.24 10.04
C GLN A 61 0.96 3.34 9.53
N ILE A 62 0.88 2.85 8.29
CA ILE A 62 1.92 2.01 7.69
C ILE A 62 3.17 2.86 7.43
N ARG A 63 4.31 2.41 7.96
CA ARG A 63 5.61 3.06 7.76
C ARG A 63 6.52 2.19 6.93
N VAL A 64 7.39 2.84 6.18
CA VAL A 64 8.48 2.20 5.47
C VAL A 64 9.61 1.97 6.47
N GLY A 65 9.99 0.71 6.68
CA GLY A 65 11.11 0.29 7.50
C GLY A 65 12.43 0.24 6.72
N GLU A 66 13.34 -0.62 7.17
CA GLU A 66 14.65 -0.81 6.53
C GLU A 66 14.53 -1.44 5.13
N GLU A 67 15.50 -1.10 4.27
CA GLU A 67 15.69 -1.79 3.00
C GLU A 67 16.07 -3.25 3.24
N THR A 68 15.60 -4.16 2.39
CA THR A 68 15.84 -5.59 2.54
C THR A 68 16.12 -6.25 1.19
N ASP A 69 16.97 -7.27 1.20
CA ASP A 69 17.20 -8.13 0.02
C ASP A 69 16.31 -9.38 0.02
N ILE A 70 15.40 -9.51 1.00
CA ILE A 70 14.50 -10.66 1.10
C ILE A 70 13.38 -10.50 0.07
N TYR A 71 13.57 -11.13 -1.08
CA TYR A 71 12.57 -11.22 -2.13
C TYR A 71 11.87 -12.58 -2.07
N VAL A 72 10.55 -12.58 -1.86
CA VAL A 72 9.70 -13.77 -1.90
C VAL A 72 9.07 -13.93 -3.27
N THR A 73 9.14 -15.14 -3.84
CA THR A 73 8.74 -15.39 -5.24
C THR A 73 7.28 -15.83 -5.40
N ASP A 74 6.55 -15.94 -4.32
CA ASP A 74 5.22 -16.55 -4.23
C ASP A 74 4.22 -15.69 -3.46
N LYS A 75 4.59 -14.49 -3.00
CA LYS A 75 3.68 -13.56 -2.32
C LYS A 75 3.62 -12.21 -3.00
N TYR A 76 2.55 -11.98 -3.74
CA TYR A 76 2.35 -10.77 -4.55
C TYR A 76 1.10 -10.04 -4.10
N HIS A 77 1.28 -9.06 -3.21
CA HIS A 77 0.15 -8.31 -2.65
C HIS A 77 0.06 -6.94 -3.31
N SER A 78 -1.11 -6.30 -3.23
CA SER A 78 -1.24 -4.90 -3.62
C SER A 78 -2.36 -4.20 -2.89
N ILE A 79 -2.17 -2.90 -2.68
CA ILE A 79 -3.17 -1.98 -2.17
C ILE A 79 -3.35 -0.90 -3.23
N SER A 80 -4.57 -0.78 -3.78
CA SER A 80 -4.92 0.24 -4.77
C SER A 80 -5.99 1.17 -4.22
N LEU A 81 -5.77 2.47 -4.34
CA LEU A 81 -6.71 3.53 -3.96
C LEU A 81 -7.21 4.20 -5.24
N PHE A 82 -8.52 4.36 -5.37
CA PHE A 82 -9.17 5.00 -6.51
C PHE A 82 -9.90 6.24 -6.04
N PHE A 83 -9.65 7.37 -6.68
CA PHE A 83 -10.29 8.64 -6.36
C PHE A 83 -11.40 8.97 -7.35
N ASP A 84 -12.27 9.89 -6.97
CA ASP A 84 -13.47 10.31 -7.70
C ASP A 84 -13.19 10.93 -9.08
N ASP A 85 -12.07 11.62 -9.22
CA ASP A 85 -11.55 12.19 -10.47
C ASP A 85 -10.87 11.16 -11.39
N GLY A 86 -10.85 9.89 -10.97
CA GLY A 86 -10.26 8.78 -11.71
C GLY A 86 -8.77 8.56 -11.44
N GLU A 87 -8.13 9.37 -10.57
CA GLU A 87 -6.76 9.07 -10.14
C GLU A 87 -6.69 7.71 -9.45
N LYS A 88 -5.64 6.95 -9.74
CA LYS A 88 -5.38 5.63 -9.15
C LYS A 88 -3.95 5.58 -8.64
N VAL A 89 -3.80 5.26 -7.35
CA VAL A 89 -2.50 5.01 -6.73
C VAL A 89 -2.41 3.53 -6.37
N VAL A 90 -1.26 2.91 -6.68
CA VAL A 90 -1.03 1.48 -6.46
C VAL A 90 0.28 1.28 -5.71
N PHE A 91 0.20 0.52 -4.63
CA PHE A 91 1.36 -0.02 -3.92
C PHE A 91 1.48 -1.49 -4.25
N SER A 92 2.59 -1.86 -4.90
CA SER A 92 2.97 -3.24 -5.16
C SER A 92 3.80 -3.74 -3.99
N LEU A 93 3.43 -4.91 -3.46
CA LEU A 93 4.07 -5.47 -2.28
C LEU A 93 4.57 -6.88 -2.57
N ASN A 94 5.75 -7.18 -2.04
CA ASN A 94 6.37 -8.49 -2.06
C ASN A 94 6.26 -9.08 -0.64
N GLY A 95 5.24 -9.91 -0.41
CA GLY A 95 4.73 -10.18 0.93
C GLY A 95 4.38 -8.90 1.68
N ASP A 96 5.03 -8.70 2.83
CA ASP A 96 4.85 -7.53 3.71
C ASP A 96 5.89 -6.43 3.46
N SER A 97 6.61 -6.47 2.34
CA SER A 97 7.54 -5.43 1.92
C SER A 97 6.99 -4.61 0.76
N LEU A 98 7.23 -3.30 0.76
CA LEU A 98 7.01 -2.45 -0.40
C LEU A 98 8.00 -2.81 -1.50
N GLU A 99 7.49 -3.14 -2.68
CA GLU A 99 8.29 -3.30 -3.88
C GLU A 99 8.32 -1.99 -4.66
N TYR A 100 9.43 -1.25 -4.53
CA TYR A 100 9.63 0.02 -5.21
C TYR A 100 10.48 -0.17 -6.46
N ARG A 101 9.95 0.21 -7.63
CA ARG A 101 10.66 0.09 -8.90
C ARG A 101 11.04 1.46 -9.42
N LYS A 102 12.35 1.71 -9.57
CA LYS A 102 12.88 2.97 -10.10
C LYS A 102 14.06 2.72 -11.02
N ASN A 103 14.04 3.33 -12.21
CA ASN A 103 15.12 3.25 -13.19
C ASN A 103 15.57 1.80 -13.54
N GLY A 104 14.62 0.87 -13.59
CA GLY A 104 14.89 -0.54 -13.88
C GLY A 104 15.48 -1.35 -12.71
N LYS A 105 15.63 -0.75 -11.53
CA LYS A 105 15.98 -1.44 -10.29
C LYS A 105 14.74 -1.65 -9.43
N THR A 106 14.71 -2.79 -8.74
CA THR A 106 13.74 -3.08 -7.69
C THR A 106 14.45 -2.93 -6.35
N GLU A 107 13.87 -2.13 -5.47
CA GLU A 107 14.27 -1.96 -4.08
C GLU A 107 13.11 -2.47 -3.21
N LEU A 108 13.41 -3.23 -2.16
CA LEU A 108 12.40 -3.70 -1.22
C LEU A 108 12.58 -3.02 0.13
N TYR A 109 11.47 -2.61 0.74
CA TYR A 109 11.46 -2.03 2.08
C TYR A 109 10.43 -2.74 2.94
N GLN A 110 10.82 -3.15 4.14
CA GLN A 110 9.86 -3.74 5.08
C GLN A 110 8.75 -2.74 5.40
N LEU A 111 7.51 -3.18 5.59
CA LEU A 111 6.42 -2.31 6.03
C LEU A 111 6.09 -2.56 7.50
N GLU A 112 6.29 -1.54 8.32
CA GLU A 112 5.87 -1.54 9.71
C GLU A 112 4.35 -1.32 9.78
N ASN A 113 3.68 -2.00 10.72
CA ASN A 113 2.22 -1.96 10.96
C ASN A 113 1.34 -2.53 9.84
N ILE A 114 1.91 -3.11 8.78
CA ILE A 114 1.14 -3.70 7.68
C ILE A 114 0.32 -4.93 8.13
N GLU A 115 0.82 -5.70 9.10
CA GLU A 115 0.11 -6.86 9.64
C GLU A 115 -1.25 -6.48 10.23
N GLN A 116 -1.33 -5.36 10.95
CA GLN A 116 -2.59 -4.87 11.52
C GLN A 116 -3.57 -4.44 10.42
N PHE A 117 -3.07 -3.81 9.34
CA PHE A 117 -3.90 -3.51 8.17
C PHE A 117 -4.49 -4.79 7.56
N TRP A 118 -3.65 -5.82 7.33
CA TRP A 118 -4.15 -7.10 6.82
C TRP A 118 -5.16 -7.75 7.73
N LYS A 119 -4.88 -7.76 9.03
CA LYS A 119 -5.73 -8.41 10.02
C LYS A 119 -7.13 -7.83 10.04
N GLU A 120 -7.29 -6.51 9.94
CA GLU A 120 -8.62 -5.89 10.04
C GLU A 120 -9.30 -5.79 8.67
N VAL A 121 -8.53 -5.56 7.59
CA VAL A 121 -9.10 -5.37 6.26
C VAL A 121 -9.41 -6.69 5.58
N MET A 122 -8.60 -7.74 5.75
CA MET A 122 -8.75 -9.00 5.01
C MET A 122 -9.48 -10.13 5.76
N ILE A 123 -10.20 -9.81 6.85
CA ILE A 123 -11.14 -10.74 7.52
C ILE A 123 -12.27 -11.14 6.55
#